data_AF-A0A0S8IQ63-F1
#
_entry.id   AF-A0A0S8IQ63-F1
#
_cell.length_a   1.000
_cell.length_b   1.000
_cell.length_c   1.000
_cell.angle_alpha   90.00
_cell.angle_beta   90.00
_cell.angle_gamma   90.00
#
_symmetry.space_group_name_H-M   'P 1'
#
loop_
_entity.id
_entity.type
_entity.pdbx_description
1 polymer ?
#
loop_
_entity_poly.entity_id
_entity_poly.type
_entity_poly.pdbx_seq_one_letter_code
_entity_poly.pdbx_strand_id
1 'polypeptide(L)'
;MKCRKAKKLILSYAELDLPQKKRLDEHLLSCPHCSNEFSFHQKSINLLKKVISFEGSKDFWEDYQVNLKRKIPPVPFWSKVWTKVEGLTCLFRTPVLGPVPAYVFSFAAVVLLTLSFYPGFFSSQRAEGFKNNLVVYEGELLSTVDDGGVTIYTLEGR
;
A
#
# COMPACT_ATOMS: atom_id res chain seq x y z
N MET A 1 -31.75 -21.66 -19.90
CA MET A 1 -31.22 -22.94 -19.35
C MET A 1 -32.34 -23.98 -19.30
N LYS A 2 -32.04 -25.29 -19.41
CA LYS A 2 -33.05 -26.37 -19.23
C LYS A 2 -33.31 -26.61 -17.73
N CYS A 3 -34.58 -26.81 -17.32
CA CYS A 3 -34.95 -27.00 -15.91
C CYS A 3 -34.20 -28.16 -15.23
N ARG A 4 -33.94 -29.26 -15.95
CA ARG A 4 -33.15 -30.39 -15.42
C ARG A 4 -31.73 -29.99 -15.01
N LYS A 5 -31.11 -29.06 -15.74
CA LYS A 5 -29.78 -28.53 -15.39
C LYS A 5 -29.89 -27.56 -14.22
N ALA A 6 -30.93 -26.74 -14.18
CA ALA A 6 -31.21 -25.83 -13.07
C ALA A 6 -31.32 -26.58 -11.74
N LYS A 7 -32.10 -27.67 -11.69
CA LYS A 7 -32.28 -28.51 -10.50
C LYS A 7 -30.95 -29.02 -9.93
N LYS A 8 -30.01 -29.43 -10.80
CA LYS A 8 -28.68 -29.84 -10.35
C LYS A 8 -27.89 -28.68 -9.73
N LEU A 9 -27.94 -27.50 -10.36
CA LEU A 9 -27.23 -26.32 -9.87
C LEU A 9 -27.85 -25.74 -8.59
N ILE A 10 -29.16 -25.92 -8.37
CA ILE A 10 -29.85 -25.52 -7.14
C ILE A 10 -29.26 -26.22 -5.90
N LEU A 11 -28.94 -27.52 -6.01
CA LEU A 11 -28.39 -28.31 -4.90
C LEU A 11 -26.98 -27.85 -4.50
N SER A 12 -26.17 -27.43 -5.46
CA SER A 12 -24.79 -26.98 -5.25
C SER A 12 -24.65 -25.44 -5.28
N TYR A 13 -25.73 -24.70 -5.01
CA TYR A 13 -25.76 -23.23 -5.19
C TYR A 13 -24.63 -22.49 -4.46
N ALA A 14 -24.25 -22.95 -3.27
CA ALA A 14 -23.20 -22.34 -2.46
C ALA A 14 -21.79 -22.50 -3.05
N GLU A 15 -21.60 -23.50 -3.92
CA GLU A 15 -20.31 -23.88 -4.51
C GLU A 15 -20.19 -23.42 -5.98
N LEU A 16 -21.21 -22.74 -6.51
CA LEU A 16 -21.21 -22.31 -7.90
C LEU A 16 -20.26 -21.13 -8.14
N ASP A 17 -19.53 -21.21 -9.25
CA ASP A 17 -18.80 -20.06 -9.80
C ASP A 17 -19.77 -18.91 -10.14
N LEU A 18 -19.30 -17.68 -10.00
CA LEU A 18 -20.01 -16.44 -10.38
C LEU A 18 -20.78 -16.51 -11.71
N PRO A 19 -20.19 -16.95 -12.84
CA PRO A 19 -20.90 -17.04 -14.12
C PRO A 19 -22.04 -18.08 -14.11
N GLN A 20 -21.88 -19.19 -13.40
CA GLN A 20 -22.91 -20.22 -13.30
C GLN A 20 -24.08 -19.75 -12.43
N LYS A 21 -23.76 -19.06 -11.33
CA LYS A 21 -24.71 -18.45 -10.43
C LYS A 21 -25.61 -17.44 -11.16
N LYS A 22 -25.03 -16.51 -11.92
CA LYS A 22 -25.79 -15.55 -12.74
C LYS A 22 -26.77 -16.23 -13.71
N ARG A 23 -26.31 -17.25 -14.44
CA ARG A 23 -27.15 -18.01 -15.39
C ARG A 23 -28.29 -18.76 -14.71
N LEU A 24 -28.07 -19.22 -13.48
CA LEU A 24 -29.11 -19.83 -12.67
C LEU A 24 -30.11 -18.78 -12.18
N ASP A 25 -29.63 -17.65 -11.64
CA ASP A 25 -30.48 -16.56 -11.17
C ASP A 25 -31.38 -16.02 -12.30
N GLU A 26 -30.83 -15.81 -13.50
CA GLU A 26 -31.62 -15.47 -14.71
C GLU A 26 -32.70 -16.51 -15.02
N HIS A 27 -32.39 -17.80 -14.89
CA HIS A 27 -33.37 -18.85 -15.10
C HIS A 27 -34.48 -18.85 -14.04
N LEU A 28 -34.13 -18.61 -12.77
CA LEU A 28 -35.09 -18.52 -11.67
C LEU A 28 -36.07 -17.36 -11.87
N LEU A 29 -35.62 -16.24 -12.45
CA LEU A 29 -36.52 -15.14 -12.83
C LEU A 29 -37.50 -15.53 -13.94
N SER A 30 -37.06 -16.35 -14.90
CA SER A 30 -37.89 -16.77 -16.04
C SER A 30 -38.82 -17.96 -15.75
N CYS A 31 -38.50 -18.80 -14.76
CA CYS A 31 -39.20 -20.06 -14.52
C CYS A 31 -39.74 -20.14 -13.08
N PRO A 32 -41.06 -19.95 -12.86
CA PRO A 32 -41.63 -19.92 -11.51
C PRO A 32 -41.55 -21.27 -10.80
N HIS A 33 -41.59 -22.39 -11.55
CA HIS A 33 -41.46 -23.72 -10.95
C HIS A 33 -40.08 -23.92 -10.32
N CYS A 34 -39.00 -23.58 -11.03
CA CYS A 34 -37.64 -23.69 -10.49
C CYS A 34 -37.38 -22.68 -9.36
N SER A 35 -37.99 -21.49 -9.43
CA SER A 35 -37.95 -20.49 -8.34
C SER A 35 -38.57 -21.02 -7.06
N ASN A 36 -39.75 -21.65 -7.16
CA ASN A 36 -40.42 -22.25 -6.01
C ASN A 36 -39.58 -23.37 -5.38
N GLU A 37 -39.03 -24.27 -6.19
CA GLU A 37 -38.13 -25.33 -5.71
C GLU A 37 -36.88 -24.76 -5.02
N PHE A 38 -36.25 -23.74 -5.61
CA PHE A 38 -35.10 -23.07 -5.01
C PHE A 38 -35.44 -22.43 -3.65
N SER A 39 -36.57 -21.73 -3.58
CA SER A 39 -37.04 -21.10 -2.33
C SER A 39 -37.33 -22.14 -1.24
N PHE A 40 -37.87 -23.30 -1.62
CA PHE A 40 -38.13 -24.40 -0.71
C PHE A 40 -36.81 -24.97 -0.16
N HIS A 41 -35.83 -25.22 -1.03
CA HIS A 41 -34.49 -25.68 -0.61
C HIS A 41 -33.81 -24.68 0.33
N GLN A 42 -33.85 -23.39 0.03
CA GLN A 42 -33.28 -22.36 0.91
C GLN A 42 -33.96 -22.32 2.29
N LYS A 43 -35.29 -22.42 2.33
CA LYS A 43 -36.04 -22.47 3.59
C LYS A 43 -35.62 -23.68 4.43
N SER A 44 -35.51 -24.86 3.83
CA SER A 44 -35.06 -26.07 4.51
C SER A 44 -33.64 -25.94 5.08
N ILE A 45 -32.70 -25.38 4.30
CA ILE A 45 -31.34 -25.12 4.78
C ILE A 45 -31.36 -24.13 5.95
N ASN A 46 -32.16 -23.07 5.87
CA ASN A 46 -32.27 -22.09 6.94
C ASN A 46 -32.87 -22.68 8.22
N LEU A 47 -33.84 -23.61 8.11
CA LEU A 47 -34.36 -24.33 9.27
C LEU A 47 -33.27 -25.22 9.89
N LEU A 48 -32.52 -25.96 9.09
CA LEU A 48 -31.41 -26.77 9.58
C LEU A 48 -30.35 -25.91 10.28
N LYS A 49 -30.00 -24.75 9.71
CA LYS A 49 -29.07 -23.80 10.35
C LYS A 49 -29.56 -23.27 11.69
N LYS A 50 -30.88 -23.11 11.87
CA LYS A 50 -31.47 -22.67 13.14
C LYS A 50 -31.43 -23.77 14.20
N VAL A 51 -31.63 -25.02 13.80
CA VAL A 51 -31.58 -26.18 14.70
C VAL A 51 -30.15 -26.50 15.11
N ILE A 52 -29.20 -26.35 14.18
CA ILE A 52 -27.78 -26.52 14.44
C ILE A 52 -27.24 -25.21 15.02
N SER A 53 -27.66 -24.86 16.23
CA SER A 53 -26.98 -23.82 17.00
C SER A 53 -25.67 -24.40 17.52
N PHE A 54 -24.58 -24.07 16.86
CA PHE A 54 -23.25 -24.38 17.37
C PHE A 54 -22.94 -23.39 18.49
N GLU A 55 -23.22 -23.77 19.74
CA GLU A 55 -22.62 -23.09 20.88
C GLU A 55 -21.14 -23.45 20.88
N GLY A 56 -20.30 -22.47 20.48
CA GLY A 56 -18.85 -22.61 20.64
C GLY A 56 -18.53 -22.85 22.11
N SER A 57 -17.44 -23.57 22.40
CA SER A 57 -16.91 -23.63 23.76
C SER A 57 -16.70 -22.22 24.31
N LYS A 58 -16.75 -22.06 25.65
CA LYS A 58 -16.54 -20.74 26.29
C LYS A 58 -15.27 -20.05 25.78
N ASP A 59 -14.25 -20.84 25.47
CA ASP A 59 -12.93 -20.37 25.06
C ASP A 59 -12.76 -20.28 23.52
N PHE A 60 -13.76 -20.71 22.73
CA PHE A 60 -13.68 -20.75 21.27
C PHE A 60 -13.28 -19.38 20.67
N TRP A 61 -13.87 -18.30 21.18
CA TRP A 61 -13.60 -16.96 20.68
C TRP A 61 -12.21 -16.46 21.05
N GLU A 62 -11.70 -16.83 22.23
CA GLU A 62 -10.35 -16.47 22.67
C GLU A 62 -9.30 -17.16 21.78
N ASP A 63 -9.45 -18.46 21.57
CA ASP A 63 -8.59 -19.26 20.70
C ASP A 63 -8.66 -18.78 19.25
N TYR A 64 -9.86 -18.44 18.77
CA TYR A 64 -10.06 -17.91 17.43
C TYR A 64 -9.35 -16.57 17.23
N GLN A 65 -9.41 -15.66 18.21
CA GLN A 65 -8.71 -14.38 18.15
C GLN A 65 -7.18 -14.55 18.13
N VAL A 66 -6.63 -15.47 18.94
CA VAL A 66 -5.19 -15.78 18.94
C VAL A 66 -4.77 -16.31 17.57
N ASN A 67 -5.54 -17.23 17.00
CA ASN A 67 -5.27 -17.80 15.69
C ASN A 67 -5.40 -16.77 14.56
N LEU A 68 -6.38 -15.87 14.62
CA LEU A 68 -6.52 -14.77 13.67
C LEU A 68 -5.32 -13.83 13.72
N LYS A 69 -4.89 -13.40 14.91
CA LYS A 69 -3.72 -12.52 15.07
C LYS A 69 -2.45 -13.14 14.48
N ARG A 70 -2.30 -14.46 14.55
CA ARG A 70 -1.16 -15.16 13.94
C ARG A 70 -1.25 -15.24 12.41
N LYS A 71 -2.46 -15.32 11.85
CA LYS A 71 -2.70 -15.44 10.40
C LYS A 71 -2.74 -14.11 9.67
N ILE A 72 -3.10 -13.02 10.35
CA ILE A 72 -3.12 -11.69 9.75
C ILE A 72 -1.68 -11.18 9.69
N PRO A 73 -1.12 -10.90 8.50
CA PRO A 73 0.22 -10.34 8.41
C PRO A 73 0.25 -8.99 9.15
N PRO A 74 1.32 -8.70 9.90
CA PRO A 74 1.43 -7.43 10.60
C PRO A 74 1.34 -6.30 9.58
N VAL A 75 0.46 -5.34 9.82
CA VAL A 75 0.29 -4.17 8.95
C VAL A 75 1.64 -3.46 8.85
N PRO A 76 2.19 -3.23 7.64
CA PRO A 76 3.50 -2.62 7.50
C PRO A 76 3.54 -1.27 8.20
N PHE A 77 4.61 -0.99 8.95
CA PHE A 77 4.75 0.25 9.73
C PHE A 77 4.48 1.50 8.89
N TRP A 78 4.88 1.47 7.61
CA TRP A 78 4.62 2.52 6.62
C TRP A 78 3.13 2.84 6.42
N SER A 79 2.24 1.84 6.48
CA SER A 79 0.79 2.08 6.38
C SER A 79 0.22 2.82 7.60
N LYS A 80 0.79 2.60 8.79
CA LYS A 80 0.43 3.36 10.01
C LYS A 80 0.93 4.80 9.95
N VAL A 81 2.07 5.03 9.31
CA VAL A 81 2.57 6.38 9.08
C VAL A 81 1.74 7.07 7.99
N TRP A 82 1.45 6.38 6.88
CA TRP A 82 0.63 6.94 5.80
C TRP A 82 -0.77 7.31 6.25
N THR A 83 -1.43 6.49 7.07
CA THR A 83 -2.76 6.82 7.62
C THR A 83 -2.73 8.05 8.55
N LYS A 84 -1.63 8.27 9.29
CA LYS A 84 -1.44 9.51 10.06
C LYS A 84 -1.19 10.72 9.16
N VAL A 85 -0.41 10.54 8.10
CA VAL A 85 -0.17 11.59 7.09
C VAL A 85 -1.46 11.90 6.33
N GLU A 86 -2.30 10.92 6.01
CA GLU A 86 -3.61 11.12 5.40
C GLU A 86 -4.56 11.90 6.32
N GLY A 87 -4.52 11.65 7.63
CA GLY A 87 -5.24 12.47 8.62
C GLY A 87 -4.78 13.93 8.62
N LEU A 88 -3.46 14.17 8.48
CA LEU A 88 -2.88 15.51 8.38
C LEU A 88 -3.16 16.16 7.02
N THR A 89 -3.09 15.43 5.92
CA THR A 89 -3.42 15.97 4.59
C THR A 89 -4.91 16.23 4.47
N CYS A 90 -5.78 15.49 5.15
CA CYS A 90 -7.20 15.84 5.27
C CYS A 90 -7.42 17.18 5.99
N LEU A 91 -6.59 17.54 6.98
CA LEU A 91 -6.61 18.89 7.59
C LEU A 91 -6.14 19.98 6.61
N PHE A 92 -5.21 19.68 5.71
CA PHE A 92 -4.81 20.59 4.63
C PHE A 92 -5.81 20.64 3.45
N ARG A 93 -6.53 19.54 3.23
CA ARG A 93 -7.41 19.33 2.06
C ARG A 93 -8.87 19.67 2.34
N THR A 94 -9.27 19.71 3.61
CA THR A 94 -10.55 20.30 4.00
C THR A 94 -10.37 21.80 4.19
N PRO A 95 -10.94 22.65 3.31
CA PRO A 95 -10.90 24.10 3.47
C PRO A 95 -11.91 24.48 4.55
N VAL A 96 -11.61 24.17 5.81
CA VAL A 96 -12.42 24.62 6.96
C VAL A 96 -12.09 26.06 7.33
N LEU A 97 -10.95 26.58 6.87
CA LEU A 97 -10.77 28.00 6.67
C LEU A 97 -11.03 28.29 5.19
N GLY A 98 -11.99 29.19 4.93
CA GLY A 98 -12.24 29.78 3.60
C GLY A 98 -10.98 30.40 2.98
N PRO A 99 -11.07 31.08 1.82
CA PRO A 99 -9.92 31.41 0.97
C PRO A 99 -8.74 31.87 1.82
N VAL A 100 -7.77 30.97 2.03
CA VAL A 100 -6.60 31.27 2.86
C VAL A 100 -5.96 32.44 2.15
N PRO A 101 -5.95 33.63 2.76
CA PRO A 101 -5.65 34.81 1.99
C PRO A 101 -4.23 34.69 1.45
N ALA A 102 -4.04 35.05 0.19
CA ALA A 102 -2.75 34.94 -0.50
C ALA A 102 -1.58 35.57 0.31
N TYR A 103 -1.89 36.47 1.25
CA TYR A 103 -0.92 37.02 2.18
C TYR A 103 -0.20 35.96 3.03
N VAL A 104 -0.85 34.86 3.44
CA VAL A 104 -0.20 33.82 4.29
C VAL A 104 0.88 33.09 3.51
N PHE A 105 0.60 32.72 2.26
CA PHE A 105 1.59 32.10 1.38
C PHE A 105 2.70 33.09 0.99
N SER A 106 2.37 34.37 0.77
CA SER A 106 3.38 35.39 0.52
C SER A 106 4.31 35.60 1.73
N PHE A 107 3.76 35.58 2.95
CA PHE A 107 4.53 35.74 4.18
C PHE A 107 5.44 34.53 4.39
N ALA A 108 4.92 33.31 4.21
CA ALA A 108 5.72 32.10 4.28
C ALA A 108 6.86 32.09 3.25
N ALA A 109 6.59 32.51 2.00
CA ALA A 109 7.60 32.62 0.96
C ALA A 109 8.67 33.68 1.28
N VAL A 110 8.27 34.84 1.81
CA VAL A 110 9.20 35.90 2.23
C VAL A 110 10.06 35.42 3.41
N VAL A 111 9.47 34.75 4.41
CA VAL A 111 10.21 34.18 5.54
C VAL A 111 11.22 33.14 5.05
N LEU A 112 10.83 32.24 4.15
CA LEU A 112 11.72 31.24 3.54
C LEU A 112 12.87 31.90 2.76
N LEU A 113 12.58 32.92 1.95
CA LEU A 113 13.60 33.68 1.24
C LEU A 113 14.55 34.38 2.22
N THR A 114 14.03 35.06 3.24
CA THR A 114 14.88 35.73 4.23
C THR A 114 15.77 34.73 4.97
N LEU A 115 15.25 33.55 5.35
CA LEU A 115 16.05 32.48 5.95
C LEU A 115 17.11 31.91 4.99
N SER A 116 16.80 31.78 3.70
CA SER A 116 17.76 31.34 2.67
C SER A 116 18.85 32.37 2.38
N PHE A 117 18.59 33.66 2.57
CA PHE A 117 19.59 34.73 2.43
C PHE A 117 20.30 35.11 3.73
N TYR A 118 19.93 34.52 4.87
CA TYR A 118 20.66 34.72 6.13
C TYR A 118 22.00 33.97 6.05
N PRO A 119 23.15 34.69 6.09
CA PRO A 119 24.48 34.09 5.90
C PRO A 119 24.95 33.22 7.07
N GLY A 120 24.10 32.98 8.07
CA GLY A 120 24.42 32.16 9.24
C GLY A 120 24.15 30.66 9.08
N PHE A 121 23.43 30.23 8.03
CA PHE A 121 23.02 28.82 7.86
C PHE A 121 23.78 28.04 6.78
N PHE A 122 24.49 28.72 5.88
CA PHE A 122 25.47 28.04 5.02
C PHE A 122 26.80 27.98 5.77
N SER A 123 26.93 27.01 6.68
CA SER A 123 28.27 26.59 7.09
C SER A 123 28.98 26.13 5.82
N SER A 124 29.95 26.93 5.37
CA SER A 124 30.96 26.49 4.42
C SER A 124 31.63 25.26 5.05
N GLN A 125 31.13 24.06 4.70
CA GLN A 125 31.87 22.84 4.90
C GLN A 125 33.08 22.96 3.99
N ARG A 126 34.14 23.52 4.56
CA ARG A 126 35.54 23.31 4.20
C ARG A 126 35.65 21.86 3.74
N ALA A 127 35.96 21.66 2.46
CA ALA A 127 36.30 20.35 1.94
C ALA A 127 37.45 19.80 2.77
N GLU A 128 37.16 18.89 3.69
CA GLU A 128 38.18 18.03 4.28
C GLU A 128 38.81 17.27 3.11
N GLY A 129 40.12 17.48 2.94
CA GLY A 129 40.89 16.92 1.85
C GLY A 129 40.61 15.43 1.69
N PHE A 130 40.19 15.06 0.49
CA PHE A 130 40.00 13.68 0.09
C PHE A 130 41.36 12.96 0.22
N LYS A 131 41.55 12.19 1.30
CA LYS A 131 42.72 11.30 1.45
C LYS A 131 42.58 10.15 0.47
N ASN A 132 43.05 10.36 -0.76
CA ASN A 132 43.20 9.29 -1.74
C ASN A 132 44.40 8.42 -1.33
N ASN A 133 44.14 7.21 -0.84
CA ASN A 133 45.15 6.15 -0.72
C ASN A 133 45.39 5.51 -2.09
N LEU A 134 45.88 6.29 -3.04
CA LEU A 134 46.39 5.76 -4.30
C LEU A 134 47.84 5.33 -4.08
N VAL A 135 48.04 4.02 -3.92
CA VAL A 135 49.36 3.38 -3.97
C VAL A 135 49.86 3.51 -5.41
N VAL A 136 50.66 4.54 -5.66
CA VAL A 136 51.39 4.68 -6.93
C VAL A 136 52.52 3.64 -6.88
N TYR A 137 52.40 2.60 -7.70
CA TYR A 137 53.50 1.66 -7.93
C TYR A 137 54.66 2.43 -8.56
N GLU A 138 55.81 2.48 -7.89
CA GLU A 138 57.08 3.00 -8.42
C GLU A 138 57.61 2.07 -9.52
N GLY A 139 56.98 2.13 -10.69
CA GLY A 139 57.61 1.80 -11.96
C GLY A 139 57.91 3.11 -12.67
N GLU A 140 59.19 3.47 -12.74
CA GLU A 140 59.70 4.64 -13.48
C GLU A 140 58.99 4.76 -14.85
N LEU A 141 58.18 5.80 -15.09
CA LEU A 141 57.78 6.36 -16.41
C LEU A 141 56.61 7.37 -16.35
N LEU A 142 56.32 8.01 -15.20
CA LEU A 142 55.22 8.97 -15.08
C LEU A 142 55.66 10.25 -14.38
N SER A 143 55.67 11.36 -15.12
CA SER A 143 55.77 12.70 -14.53
C SER A 143 54.36 13.20 -14.20
N THR A 144 54.23 13.87 -13.05
CA THR A 144 52.95 14.40 -12.57
C THR A 144 53.09 15.87 -12.23
N VAL A 145 52.09 16.66 -12.65
CA VAL A 145 51.94 18.08 -12.30
C VAL A 145 50.51 18.27 -11.80
N ASP A 146 50.36 18.97 -10.68
CA ASP A 146 49.09 19.14 -9.98
C ASP A 146 48.75 20.63 -9.83
N ASP A 147 47.69 21.08 -10.49
CA ASP A 147 47.27 22.49 -10.52
C ASP A 147 46.11 22.79 -9.55
N GLY A 148 46.00 22.02 -8.46
CA GLY A 148 45.08 22.30 -7.35
C GLY A 148 43.60 21.98 -7.63
N GLY A 149 43.30 21.26 -8.70
CA GLY A 149 41.95 20.76 -9.00
C GLY A 149 41.91 19.48 -9.81
N VAL A 150 42.93 19.22 -10.64
CA VAL A 150 43.06 17.99 -11.44
C VAL A 150 44.55 17.63 -11.54
N THR A 151 44.88 16.38 -11.27
CA THR A 151 46.24 15.85 -11.43
C THR A 151 46.34 15.15 -12.78
N ILE A 152 47.25 15.58 -13.65
CA ILE A 152 47.44 15.03 -15.00
C ILE A 152 48.68 14.13 -15.00
N TYR A 153 48.51 12.90 -15.49
CA TYR A 153 49.59 11.92 -15.67
C TYR A 153 50.02 11.90 -17.14
N THR A 154 51.26 12.27 -17.42
CA THR A 154 51.85 12.19 -18.76
C THR A 154 52.79 11.00 -18.87
N LEU A 155 52.52 10.13 -19.84
CA LEU A 155 53.42 9.03 -20.24
C LEU A 155 54.40 9.57 -21.29
N GLU A 156 55.69 9.65 -20.96
CA GLU A 156 56.73 9.89 -21.97
C GLU A 156 56.98 8.59 -22.74
N GLY A 157 56.44 8.52 -23.96
CA GLY A 157 56.74 7.45 -24.91
C GLY A 157 58.06 7.71 -25.62
N ARG A 158 58.96 6.72 -25.62
CA ARG A 158 60.20 6.72 -26.40
C ARG A 158 59.96 6.25 -27.83
#